data_AF-A0AAV9PZ83-F1
#
_entry.id   AF-A0AAV9PZ83-F1
#
_cell.length_a   1.000
_cell.length_b   1.000
_cell.length_c   1.000
_cell.angle_alpha   90.00
_cell.angle_beta   90.00
_cell.angle_gamma   90.00
#
_symmetry.space_group_name_H-M   'P 1'
#
loop_
_entity.id
_entity.type
_entity.pdbx_description
1 polymer ?
#
loop_
_entity_poly.entity_id
_entity_poly.type
_entity_poly.pdbx_seq_one_letter_code
_entity_poly.pdbx_strand_id
1 'polypeptide(L)'
;MALQYFLEIPAPRVAYNKENHFFAIILPQAVWTHPAIMEAMIALATLSASLHGTSTALWTDRPPLCHYSRAIRALVRSTSARHVALLVCLLLWLYEQFGNQHTRALFHRGSAAKLLAEWRTHELGRDRAMDDYIISYIEPALLTGLKITAPVKLCREVLTALSLRANRPTDNGKRCTYDETLKSLDACMNDFLAPRAREIPTSDDLMVRTVFAVLQMWNYQFECYSGLNWAVEGPILLSYATTLAMLAQITNLVEIKKNADWQRATEFLLEEASKLRRVQGDAVAHHSLLKGITLVTSG
;
A
#
# COMPACT_ATOMS: atom_id res chain seq x y z
N MET A 1 -14.57 -10.59 17.47
CA MET A 1 -13.09 -10.54 17.59
C MET A 1 -12.39 -10.32 16.26
N ALA A 2 -12.64 -11.09 15.19
CA ALA A 2 -12.00 -10.82 13.88
C ALA A 2 -12.30 -9.41 13.32
N LEU A 3 -13.55 -8.95 13.41
CA LEU A 3 -13.93 -7.58 13.02
C LEU A 3 -13.24 -6.50 13.88
N GLN A 4 -13.03 -6.78 15.17
CA GLN A 4 -12.31 -5.87 16.06
C GLN A 4 -10.82 -5.82 15.67
N TYR A 5 -10.20 -6.97 15.40
CA TYR A 5 -8.83 -7.03 14.92
C TYR A 5 -8.67 -6.29 13.58
N PHE A 6 -9.66 -6.39 12.68
CA PHE A 6 -9.70 -5.60 11.45
C PHE A 6 -9.60 -4.09 11.72
N LEU A 7 -10.39 -3.60 12.68
CA LEU A 7 -10.41 -2.19 13.08
C LEU A 7 -9.09 -1.73 13.71
N GLU A 8 -8.42 -2.62 14.45
CA GLU A 8 -7.18 -2.31 15.16
C GLU A 8 -5.96 -2.33 14.23
N ILE A 9 -5.92 -3.26 13.26
CA ILE A 9 -4.71 -3.54 12.49
C ILE A 9 -4.86 -3.24 10.99
N PRO A 10 -5.66 -3.98 10.17
CA PRO A 10 -5.87 -3.64 8.76
C PRO A 10 -6.40 -2.24 8.47
N ALA A 11 -7.49 -1.81 9.11
CA ALA A 11 -8.20 -0.58 8.73
C ALA A 11 -7.32 0.68 8.82
N PRO A 12 -6.54 0.91 9.89
CA PRO A 12 -5.66 2.07 9.97
C PRO A 12 -4.48 2.04 8.98
N ARG A 13 -4.10 0.86 8.47
CA ARG A 13 -2.97 0.70 7.54
C ARG A 13 -3.35 0.99 6.10
N VAL A 14 -4.62 0.77 5.75
CA VAL A 14 -5.14 0.98 4.39
C VAL A 14 -5.84 2.33 4.24
N ALA A 15 -6.21 2.95 5.36
CA ALA A 15 -6.75 4.30 5.38
C ALA A 15 -5.67 5.33 5.06
N TYR A 16 -5.91 6.14 4.03
CA TYR A 16 -5.11 7.32 3.73
C TYR A 16 -5.98 8.56 3.95
N ASN A 17 -5.52 9.49 4.79
CA ASN A 17 -6.19 10.75 5.04
C ASN A 17 -7.70 10.61 5.37
N LYS A 18 -8.60 11.07 4.48
CA LYS A 18 -10.06 11.12 4.68
C LYS A 18 -10.74 9.75 4.66
N GLU A 19 -10.08 8.70 4.18
CA GLU A 19 -10.70 7.36 4.13
C GLU A 19 -10.67 6.63 5.47
N ASN A 20 -10.04 7.20 6.51
CA ASN A 20 -10.10 6.60 7.84
C ASN A 20 -11.56 6.43 8.32
N HIS A 21 -12.42 7.41 8.03
CA HIS A 21 -13.84 7.29 8.32
C HIS A 21 -14.49 6.10 7.58
N PHE A 22 -14.10 5.87 6.32
CA PHE A 22 -14.61 4.75 5.55
C PHE A 22 -14.19 3.40 6.16
N PHE A 23 -12.89 3.18 6.38
CA PHE A 23 -12.38 1.91 6.87
C PHE A 23 -12.72 1.64 8.34
N ALA A 24 -12.83 2.68 9.18
CA ALA A 24 -13.11 2.54 10.60
C ALA A 24 -14.60 2.50 10.96
N ILE A 25 -15.48 3.06 10.12
CA ILE A 25 -16.92 3.19 10.44
C ILE A 25 -17.80 2.59 9.34
N ILE A 26 -17.69 3.11 8.11
CA ILE A 26 -18.63 2.78 7.03
C ILE A 26 -18.53 1.32 6.59
N LEU A 27 -17.32 0.86 6.29
CA LEU A 27 -17.07 -0.51 5.84
C LEU A 27 -17.41 -1.57 6.91
N PRO A 28 -17.06 -1.38 8.19
CA PRO A 28 -17.51 -2.24 9.29
C PRO A 28 -19.03 -2.34 9.43
N GLN A 29 -19.78 -1.26 9.17
CA GLN A 29 -21.25 -1.31 9.18
C GLN A 29 -21.80 -2.13 8.00
N ALA A 30 -21.11 -2.11 6.86
CA ALA A 30 -21.51 -2.86 5.67
C ALA A 30 -21.40 -4.39 5.82
N VAL A 31 -20.70 -4.92 6.84
CA VAL A 31 -20.62 -6.38 7.04
C VAL A 31 -21.98 -7.01 7.32
N TRP A 32 -22.93 -6.23 7.84
CA TRP A 32 -24.28 -6.67 8.17
C TRP A 32 -25.22 -6.70 6.96
N THR A 33 -24.83 -6.10 5.83
CA THR A 33 -25.69 -6.02 4.65
C THR A 33 -25.56 -7.23 3.74
N HIS A 34 -24.40 -7.92 3.75
CA HIS A 34 -24.20 -9.11 2.93
C HIS A 34 -23.11 -10.04 3.49
N PRO A 35 -23.34 -11.38 3.52
CA PRO A 35 -22.37 -12.33 4.07
C PRO A 35 -21.01 -12.33 3.36
N ALA A 36 -20.98 -12.00 2.07
CA ALA A 36 -19.72 -11.92 1.33
C ALA A 36 -18.77 -10.84 1.89
N ILE A 37 -19.31 -9.70 2.35
CA ILE A 37 -18.51 -8.61 2.93
C ILE A 37 -17.91 -9.07 4.26
N MET A 38 -18.74 -9.68 5.12
CA MET A 38 -18.30 -10.22 6.40
C MET A 38 -17.19 -11.26 6.23
N GLU A 39 -17.37 -12.24 5.34
CA GLU A 39 -16.38 -13.29 5.09
C GLU A 39 -15.07 -12.71 4.51
N ALA A 40 -15.15 -11.74 3.61
CA ALA A 40 -13.95 -11.08 3.07
C ALA A 40 -13.18 -10.31 4.15
N MET A 41 -13.90 -9.63 5.06
CA MET A 41 -13.29 -8.90 6.17
C MET A 41 -12.64 -9.85 7.19
N ILE A 42 -13.30 -10.97 7.52
CA ILE A 42 -12.73 -12.00 8.38
C ILE A 42 -11.49 -12.61 7.73
N ALA A 43 -11.52 -12.88 6.42
CA ALA A 43 -10.36 -13.38 5.69
C ALA A 43 -9.15 -12.44 5.83
N LEU A 44 -9.35 -11.14 5.60
CA LEU A 44 -8.31 -10.12 5.72
C LEU A 44 -7.78 -9.99 7.16
N ALA A 45 -8.67 -9.97 8.15
CA ALA A 45 -8.27 -9.93 9.56
C ALA A 45 -7.44 -11.14 9.96
N THR A 46 -7.88 -12.34 9.56
CA THR A 46 -7.22 -13.61 9.91
C THR A 46 -5.87 -13.73 9.20
N LEU A 47 -5.77 -13.30 7.94
CA LEU A 47 -4.49 -13.24 7.22
C LEU A 47 -3.53 -12.29 7.92
N SER A 48 -3.98 -11.08 8.23
CA SER A 48 -3.16 -10.10 8.94
C SER A 48 -2.66 -10.66 10.28
N ALA A 49 -3.53 -11.27 11.08
CA ALA A 49 -3.12 -11.90 12.33
C ALA A 49 -2.07 -13.00 12.13
N SER A 50 -2.23 -13.85 11.11
CA SER A 50 -1.26 -14.89 10.77
C SER A 50 0.12 -14.30 10.39
N LEU A 51 0.15 -13.19 9.64
CA LEU A 51 1.39 -12.52 9.25
C LEU A 51 2.11 -11.90 10.46
N HIS A 52 1.36 -11.49 11.48
CA HIS A 52 1.89 -10.93 12.73
C HIS A 52 2.13 -11.98 13.83
N GLY A 53 1.99 -13.28 13.53
CA GLY A 53 2.12 -14.34 14.54
C GLY A 53 1.07 -14.28 15.66
N THR A 54 -0.05 -13.58 15.43
CA THR A 54 -1.16 -13.50 16.36
C THR A 54 -2.07 -14.72 16.19
N SER A 55 -2.33 -15.45 17.29
CA SER A 55 -3.22 -16.61 17.25
C SER A 55 -4.67 -16.19 16.99
N THR A 56 -5.30 -16.85 16.01
CA THR A 56 -6.71 -16.62 15.64
C THR A 56 -7.66 -17.66 16.22
N ALA A 57 -7.17 -18.58 17.05
CA ALA A 57 -7.92 -19.74 17.56
C ALA A 57 -9.19 -19.35 18.34
N LEU A 58 -9.20 -18.16 18.97
CA LEU A 58 -10.36 -17.63 19.68
C LEU A 58 -11.42 -17.00 18.76
N TRP A 59 -11.09 -16.77 17.48
CA TRP A 59 -11.93 -16.03 16.53
C TRP A 59 -12.52 -16.94 15.47
N THR A 60 -11.72 -17.91 15.01
CA THR A 60 -12.09 -18.85 13.95
C THR A 60 -11.25 -20.11 14.03
N ASP A 61 -11.87 -21.26 13.74
CA ASP A 61 -11.22 -22.56 13.52
C ASP A 61 -10.73 -22.72 12.07
N ARG A 62 -11.03 -21.75 11.19
CA ARG A 62 -10.75 -21.83 9.76
C ARG A 62 -9.56 -20.98 9.35
N PRO A 63 -8.76 -21.44 8.36
CA PRO A 63 -7.69 -20.64 7.81
C PRO A 63 -8.26 -19.44 7.01
N PRO A 64 -7.46 -18.36 6.84
CA PRO A 64 -7.88 -17.17 6.10
C PRO A 64 -8.45 -17.47 4.70
N LEU A 65 -7.84 -18.43 4.00
CA LEU A 65 -8.25 -18.85 2.65
C LEU A 65 -9.67 -19.46 2.63
N CYS A 66 -10.11 -20.10 3.70
CA CYS A 66 -11.46 -20.66 3.77
C CYS A 66 -12.52 -19.55 3.75
N HIS A 67 -12.30 -18.48 4.52
CA HIS A 67 -13.15 -17.29 4.55
C HIS A 67 -13.12 -16.55 3.21
N TYR A 68 -11.94 -16.43 2.59
CA TYR A 68 -11.79 -15.89 1.23
C TYR A 68 -12.68 -16.65 0.23
N SER A 69 -12.63 -17.99 0.22
CA SER A 69 -13.47 -18.81 -0.67
C SER A 69 -14.95 -18.73 -0.32
N ARG A 70 -15.32 -18.54 0.96
CA ARG A 70 -16.71 -18.33 1.38
C ARG A 70 -17.23 -16.99 0.89
N ALA A 71 -16.43 -15.93 0.94
CA ALA A 71 -16.78 -14.60 0.43
C ALA A 71 -17.14 -14.66 -1.06
N ILE A 72 -16.28 -15.28 -1.88
CA ILE A 72 -16.55 -15.45 -3.32
C ILE A 72 -17.80 -16.27 -3.57
N ARG A 73 -17.96 -17.42 -2.87
CA ARG A 73 -19.16 -18.26 -3.02
C ARG A 73 -20.44 -17.52 -2.63
N ALA A 74 -20.40 -16.72 -1.56
CA ALA A 74 -21.53 -15.93 -1.12
C ALA A 74 -21.87 -14.83 -2.14
N LEU A 75 -20.86 -14.18 -2.73
CA LEU A 75 -21.04 -13.16 -3.77
C LEU A 75 -21.65 -13.75 -5.06
N VAL A 76 -21.17 -14.91 -5.50
CA VAL A 76 -21.62 -15.57 -6.75
C VAL A 76 -23.02 -16.16 -6.62
N ARG A 77 -23.40 -16.63 -5.42
CA ARG A 77 -24.71 -17.28 -5.20
C ARG A 77 -25.86 -16.30 -5.01
N SER A 78 -25.59 -15.02 -4.79
CA SER A 78 -26.63 -14.00 -4.63
C SER A 78 -26.64 -13.05 -5.82
N THR A 79 -27.82 -12.50 -6.12
CA THR A 79 -27.95 -11.25 -6.88
C THR A 79 -27.45 -10.11 -6.01
N SER A 80 -26.12 -10.00 -5.89
CA SER A 80 -25.47 -8.97 -5.09
C SER A 80 -25.66 -7.59 -5.73
N ALA A 81 -26.07 -6.62 -4.91
CA ALA A 81 -26.06 -5.23 -5.33
C ALA A 81 -24.62 -4.76 -5.67
N ARG A 82 -24.50 -3.78 -6.57
CA ARG A 82 -23.22 -3.30 -7.10
C ARG A 82 -22.22 -2.91 -6.00
N HIS A 83 -22.67 -2.17 -4.99
CA HIS A 83 -21.83 -1.78 -3.85
C HIS A 83 -21.24 -2.98 -3.10
N VAL A 84 -21.99 -4.08 -2.96
CA VAL A 84 -21.50 -5.31 -2.30
C VAL A 84 -20.32 -5.89 -3.07
N ALA A 85 -20.45 -6.01 -4.40
CA ALA A 85 -19.38 -6.53 -5.25
C ALA A 85 -18.14 -5.64 -5.17
N LEU A 86 -18.31 -4.31 -5.19
CA LEU A 86 -17.21 -3.36 -5.05
C LEU A 86 -16.49 -3.47 -3.70
N LEU A 87 -17.24 -3.55 -2.60
CA LEU A 87 -16.68 -3.72 -1.25
C LEU A 87 -15.94 -5.06 -1.09
N VAL A 88 -16.48 -6.14 -1.65
CA VAL A 88 -15.80 -7.44 -1.64
C VAL A 88 -14.53 -7.38 -2.49
N CYS A 89 -14.55 -6.79 -3.69
CA CYS A 89 -13.33 -6.60 -4.48
C CYS A 89 -12.29 -5.77 -3.74
N LEU A 90 -12.69 -4.70 -3.04
CA LEU A 90 -11.81 -3.90 -2.20
C LEU A 90 -11.15 -4.76 -1.10
N LEU A 91 -11.95 -5.50 -0.32
CA LEU A 91 -11.45 -6.35 0.77
C LEU A 91 -10.53 -7.47 0.27
N LEU A 92 -10.88 -8.13 -0.84
CA LEU A 92 -10.06 -9.21 -1.42
C LEU A 92 -8.79 -8.67 -2.07
N TRP A 93 -8.84 -7.48 -2.66
CA TRP A 93 -7.64 -6.81 -3.12
C TRP A 93 -6.69 -6.51 -1.95
N LEU A 94 -7.20 -5.96 -0.83
CA LEU A 94 -6.41 -5.73 0.37
C LEU A 94 -5.85 -7.03 0.95
N TYR A 95 -6.65 -8.10 0.99
CA TYR A 95 -6.19 -9.44 1.38
C TYR A 95 -4.96 -9.87 0.57
N GLU A 96 -5.06 -9.80 -0.76
CA GLU A 96 -3.96 -10.23 -1.64
C GLU A 96 -2.74 -9.29 -1.53
N GLN A 97 -2.94 -8.00 -1.22
CA GLN A 97 -1.84 -7.07 -0.95
C GLN A 97 -1.09 -7.43 0.34
N PHE A 98 -1.80 -7.67 1.45
CA PHE A 98 -1.18 -8.07 2.71
C PHE A 98 -0.46 -9.42 2.55
N GLY A 99 -1.01 -10.33 1.74
CA GLY A 99 -0.38 -11.62 1.43
C GLY A 99 0.75 -11.58 0.40
N ASN A 100 1.20 -10.40 -0.04
CA ASN A 100 2.21 -10.23 -1.11
C ASN A 100 1.86 -10.92 -2.44
N GLN A 101 0.57 -11.10 -2.74
CA GLN A 101 0.07 -11.71 -3.97
C GLN A 101 -0.37 -10.64 -5.00
N HIS A 102 0.58 -9.82 -5.43
CA HIS A 102 0.28 -8.61 -6.22
C HIS A 102 -0.50 -8.87 -7.52
N THR A 103 -0.27 -10.00 -8.21
CA THR A 103 -1.01 -10.35 -9.44
C THR A 103 -2.50 -10.57 -9.15
N ARG A 104 -2.83 -11.28 -8.06
CA ARG A 104 -4.23 -11.49 -7.64
C ARG A 104 -4.86 -10.21 -7.12
N ALA A 105 -4.07 -9.41 -6.43
CA ALA A 105 -4.47 -8.09 -5.99
C ALA A 105 -4.87 -7.20 -7.20
N LEU A 106 -4.10 -7.23 -8.28
CA LEU A 106 -4.41 -6.52 -9.53
C LEU A 106 -5.65 -7.06 -10.23
N PHE A 107 -5.92 -8.38 -10.15
CA PHE A 107 -7.13 -8.97 -10.67
C PHE A 107 -8.38 -8.39 -10.00
N HIS A 108 -8.45 -8.40 -8.66
CA HIS A 108 -9.59 -7.85 -7.91
C HIS A 108 -9.76 -6.35 -8.15
N ARG A 109 -8.65 -5.63 -8.26
CA ARG A 109 -8.66 -4.22 -8.67
C ARG A 109 -9.27 -4.05 -10.07
N GLY A 110 -8.82 -4.83 -11.06
CA GLY A 110 -9.33 -4.76 -12.42
C GLY A 110 -10.83 -5.05 -12.49
N SER A 111 -11.28 -6.02 -11.69
CA SER A 111 -12.70 -6.30 -11.51
C SER A 111 -13.46 -5.11 -10.91
N ALA A 112 -12.96 -4.50 -9.83
CA ALA A 112 -13.60 -3.32 -9.24
C ALA A 112 -13.68 -2.13 -10.22
N ALA A 113 -12.61 -1.87 -10.97
CA ALA A 113 -12.59 -0.80 -11.98
C ALA A 113 -13.61 -1.06 -13.11
N LYS A 114 -13.71 -2.30 -13.58
CA LYS A 114 -14.73 -2.70 -14.55
C LYS A 114 -16.14 -2.52 -14.00
N LEU A 115 -16.38 -2.96 -12.76
CA LEU A 115 -17.67 -2.81 -12.09
C LEU A 115 -18.07 -1.34 -11.92
N LEU A 116 -17.13 -0.45 -11.58
CA LEU A 116 -17.37 0.99 -11.51
C LEU A 116 -17.71 1.59 -12.88
N ALA A 117 -17.00 1.18 -13.93
CA ALA A 117 -17.27 1.64 -15.28
C ALA A 117 -18.67 1.22 -15.75
N GLU A 118 -19.04 -0.04 -15.56
CA GLU A 118 -20.38 -0.56 -15.88
C GLU A 118 -21.48 0.14 -15.09
N TRP A 119 -21.27 0.37 -13.79
CA TRP A 119 -22.23 1.09 -12.96
C TRP A 119 -22.44 2.52 -13.47
N ARG A 120 -21.37 3.23 -13.81
CA ARG A 120 -21.45 4.58 -14.41
C ARG A 120 -22.22 4.60 -15.72
N THR A 121 -22.02 3.61 -16.58
CA THR A 121 -22.64 3.59 -17.92
C THR A 121 -24.09 3.13 -17.90
N HIS A 122 -24.48 2.29 -16.95
CA HIS A 122 -25.78 1.62 -16.99
C HIS A 122 -26.69 1.89 -15.79
N GLU A 123 -26.14 2.18 -14.62
CA GLU A 123 -26.89 2.17 -13.35
C GLU A 123 -26.92 3.54 -12.65
N LEU A 124 -25.99 4.44 -12.97
CA LEU A 124 -25.92 5.78 -12.39
C LEU A 124 -27.22 6.57 -12.62
N GLY A 125 -27.74 7.18 -11.56
CA GLY A 125 -28.98 7.94 -11.53
C GLY A 125 -30.23 7.11 -11.23
N ARG A 126 -30.11 5.77 -11.11
CA ARG A 126 -31.26 4.89 -10.79
C ARG A 126 -31.59 4.85 -9.30
N ASP A 127 -30.59 4.99 -8.44
CA ASP A 127 -30.74 5.01 -6.98
C ASP A 127 -29.78 6.03 -6.39
N ARG A 128 -30.30 7.19 -6.01
CA ARG A 128 -29.50 8.31 -5.50
C ARG A 128 -28.74 7.95 -4.23
N ALA A 129 -29.34 7.17 -3.33
CA ALA A 129 -28.67 6.79 -2.09
C ALA A 129 -27.51 5.82 -2.36
N MET A 130 -27.70 4.90 -3.30
CA MET A 130 -26.64 4.01 -3.77
C MET A 130 -25.52 4.78 -4.47
N ASP A 131 -25.89 5.73 -5.32
CA ASP A 131 -24.94 6.53 -6.08
C ASP A 131 -24.09 7.38 -5.12
N ASP A 132 -24.72 8.07 -4.17
CA ASP A 132 -24.03 8.84 -3.14
C ASP A 132 -23.10 7.95 -2.31
N TYR A 133 -23.52 6.72 -1.98
CA TYR A 133 -22.71 5.76 -1.25
C TYR A 133 -21.46 5.33 -2.03
N ILE A 134 -21.62 5.00 -3.31
CA ILE A 134 -20.51 4.59 -4.17
C ILE A 134 -19.54 5.75 -4.41
N ILE A 135 -20.06 6.92 -4.79
CA ILE A 135 -19.25 8.11 -5.16
C ILE A 135 -18.51 8.66 -3.95
N SER A 136 -19.18 8.77 -2.80
CA SER A 136 -18.62 9.47 -1.65
C SER A 136 -17.68 8.61 -0.80
N TYR A 137 -17.83 7.27 -0.87
CA TYR A 137 -17.15 6.37 0.06
C TYR A 137 -16.36 5.26 -0.65
N ILE A 138 -17.03 4.46 -1.48
CA ILE A 138 -16.42 3.24 -2.04
C ILE A 138 -15.38 3.57 -3.12
N GLU A 139 -15.73 4.43 -4.07
CA GLU A 139 -14.82 4.81 -5.14
C GLU A 139 -13.55 5.50 -4.62
N PRO A 140 -13.62 6.49 -3.72
CA PRO A 140 -12.43 7.07 -3.11
C PRO A 140 -11.54 6.02 -2.43
N ALA A 141 -12.12 5.10 -1.66
CA ALA A 141 -11.35 4.03 -1.01
C ALA A 141 -10.70 3.08 -2.02
N LEU A 142 -11.41 2.74 -3.09
CA LEU A 142 -10.87 1.93 -4.19
C LEU A 142 -9.73 2.64 -4.90
N LEU A 143 -9.82 3.96 -5.14
CA LEU A 143 -8.81 4.77 -5.80
C LEU A 143 -7.59 5.03 -4.91
N THR A 144 -7.79 5.27 -3.61
CA THR A 144 -6.67 5.66 -2.75
C THR A 144 -5.83 4.47 -2.30
N GLY A 145 -6.41 3.28 -2.11
CA GLY A 145 -5.56 2.09 -1.97
C GLY A 145 -4.67 1.86 -3.21
N LEU A 146 -5.05 2.38 -4.40
CA LEU A 146 -4.21 2.30 -5.61
C LEU A 146 -2.97 3.16 -5.46
N LYS A 147 -3.08 4.28 -4.75
CA LYS A 147 -1.99 5.24 -4.56
C LYS A 147 -0.87 4.65 -3.72
N ILE A 148 -1.19 3.81 -2.75
CA ILE A 148 -0.19 3.20 -1.86
C ILE A 148 0.38 1.89 -2.45
N THR A 149 -0.46 1.09 -3.10
CA THR A 149 -0.07 -0.28 -3.52
C THR A 149 1.00 -0.32 -4.60
N ALA A 150 0.96 0.56 -5.59
CA ALA A 150 1.98 0.60 -6.63
C ALA A 150 3.37 1.01 -6.08
N PRO A 151 3.50 2.10 -5.29
CA PRO A 151 4.76 2.42 -4.62
C PRO A 151 5.29 1.33 -3.68
N VAL A 152 4.42 0.72 -2.86
CA VAL A 152 4.80 -0.38 -1.94
C VAL A 152 5.34 -1.57 -2.72
N LYS A 153 4.64 -1.98 -3.79
CA LYS A 153 5.07 -3.08 -4.64
C LYS A 153 6.42 -2.78 -5.28
N LEU A 154 6.60 -1.58 -5.85
CA LEU A 154 7.86 -1.16 -6.44
C LEU A 154 9.02 -1.27 -5.44
N CYS A 155 8.81 -0.78 -4.21
CA CYS A 155 9.80 -0.86 -3.14
C CYS A 155 10.14 -2.32 -2.80
N ARG A 156 9.14 -3.22 -2.73
CA ARG A 156 9.33 -4.64 -2.42
C ARG A 156 10.01 -5.42 -3.54
N GLU A 157 9.71 -5.11 -4.79
CA GLU A 157 10.39 -5.70 -5.96
C GLU A 157 11.86 -5.29 -5.98
N VAL A 158 12.16 -4.00 -5.77
CA VAL A 158 13.53 -3.49 -5.66
C VAL A 158 14.25 -4.10 -4.46
N LEU A 159 13.61 -4.16 -3.29
CA LEU A 159 14.17 -4.80 -2.10
C LEU A 159 14.52 -6.27 -2.36
N THR A 160 13.67 -7.01 -3.05
CA THR A 160 13.91 -8.42 -3.41
C THR A 160 15.08 -8.56 -4.37
N ALA A 161 15.18 -7.70 -5.38
CA ALA A 161 16.30 -7.75 -6.31
C ALA A 161 17.63 -7.34 -5.64
N LEU A 162 17.61 -6.36 -4.73
CA LEU A 162 18.76 -5.98 -3.93
C LEU A 162 19.18 -7.09 -2.96
N SER A 163 18.24 -7.84 -2.39
CA SER A 163 18.52 -8.95 -1.47
C SER A 163 19.33 -10.05 -2.18
N LEU A 164 18.96 -10.35 -3.43
CA LEU A 164 19.70 -11.26 -4.31
C LEU A 164 21.10 -10.72 -4.62
N ARG A 165 21.25 -9.44 -4.95
CA ARG A 165 22.57 -8.83 -5.23
C ARG A 165 23.46 -8.77 -3.98
N ALA A 166 22.88 -8.49 -2.81
CA ALA A 166 23.60 -8.40 -1.55
C ALA A 166 23.91 -9.77 -0.91
N ASN A 167 23.40 -10.88 -1.49
CA ASN A 167 23.42 -12.21 -0.91
C ASN A 167 22.92 -12.24 0.54
N ARG A 168 21.82 -11.53 0.81
CA ARG A 168 21.21 -11.45 2.15
C ARG A 168 19.72 -11.73 2.06
N PRO A 169 19.15 -12.58 2.92
CA PRO A 169 17.71 -12.78 2.94
C PRO A 169 17.00 -11.50 3.40
N THR A 170 15.80 -11.28 2.88
CA THR A 170 14.88 -10.28 3.42
C THR A 170 14.36 -10.80 4.76
N ASP A 171 15.04 -10.46 5.84
CA ASP A 171 14.63 -10.79 7.21
C ASP A 171 13.66 -9.74 7.75
N ASN A 172 12.89 -10.09 8.78
CA ASN A 172 12.22 -9.13 9.64
C ASN A 172 13.31 -8.33 10.34
N GLY A 173 13.64 -7.17 9.77
CA GLY A 173 14.81 -6.36 10.17
C GLY A 173 14.86 -6.08 11.68
N LYS A 174 16.01 -5.58 12.14
CA LYS A 174 16.13 -5.05 13.51
C LYS A 174 14.98 -4.06 13.77
N ARG A 175 14.34 -4.19 14.94
CA ARG A 175 13.35 -3.22 15.40
C ARG A 175 13.95 -1.81 15.27
N CYS A 176 13.28 -0.96 14.53
CA CYS A 176 13.63 0.45 14.37
C CYS A 176 12.42 1.31 14.72
N THR A 177 12.64 2.61 14.91
CA THR A 177 11.59 3.62 15.07
C THR A 177 11.31 4.33 13.74
N TYR A 178 10.20 5.08 13.70
CA TYR A 178 9.87 5.98 12.60
C TYR A 178 11.03 6.94 12.30
N ASP A 179 11.52 7.65 13.31
CA ASP A 179 12.57 8.66 13.17
C ASP A 179 13.90 8.06 12.69
N GLU A 180 14.28 6.89 13.20
CA GLU A 180 15.47 6.17 12.74
C GLU A 180 15.35 5.82 11.26
N THR A 181 14.19 5.31 10.85
CA THR A 181 13.94 4.91 9.46
C THR A 181 13.94 6.11 8.53
N LEU A 182 13.26 7.20 8.91
CA LEU A 182 13.22 8.43 8.13
C LEU A 182 14.62 9.04 7.98
N LYS A 183 15.41 9.07 9.06
CA LYS A 183 16.79 9.57 9.04
C LYS A 183 17.69 8.73 8.13
N SER A 184 17.57 7.41 8.17
CA SER A 184 18.32 6.50 7.30
C SER A 184 17.92 6.63 5.82
N LEU A 185 16.62 6.79 5.55
CA LEU A 185 16.09 7.07 4.22
C LEU A 185 16.63 8.39 3.65
N ASP A 186 16.63 9.45 4.46
CA ASP A 186 17.13 10.77 4.07
C ASP A 186 18.63 10.76 3.81
N ALA A 187 19.41 10.13 4.68
CA ALA A 187 20.86 9.96 4.49
C ALA A 187 21.17 9.22 3.18
N CYS A 188 20.53 8.08 2.93
CA CYS A 188 20.74 7.31 1.69
C CYS A 188 20.34 8.09 0.43
N MET A 189 19.30 8.93 0.51
CA MET A 189 18.92 9.78 -0.61
C MET A 189 19.92 10.90 -0.86
N ASN A 190 20.51 11.47 0.20
CA ASN A 190 21.61 12.42 0.07
C ASN A 190 22.83 11.78 -0.61
N ASP A 191 23.11 10.50 -0.35
CA ASP A 191 24.19 9.78 -1.04
C ASP A 191 23.95 9.69 -2.55
N PHE A 192 22.72 9.42 -2.99
CA PHE A 192 22.34 9.46 -4.41
C PHE A 192 22.44 10.86 -5.03
N LEU A 193 22.10 11.90 -4.26
CA LEU A 193 22.08 13.28 -4.73
C LEU A 193 23.46 13.95 -4.71
N ALA A 194 24.44 13.35 -4.03
CA ALA A 194 25.79 13.89 -3.94
C ALA A 194 26.45 13.93 -5.33
N PRO A 195 27.19 15.00 -5.68
CA PRO A 195 27.85 15.14 -6.98
C PRO A 195 28.76 13.97 -7.38
N ARG A 196 29.31 13.26 -6.38
CA ARG A 196 30.19 12.09 -6.56
C ARG A 196 29.46 10.81 -6.96
N ALA A 197 28.12 10.74 -6.86
CA ALA A 197 27.36 9.56 -7.26
C ALA A 197 27.27 9.37 -8.79
N ARG A 198 27.67 10.38 -9.59
CA ARG A 198 27.74 10.31 -11.06
C ARG A 198 29.09 9.82 -11.58
N GLU A 199 30.09 9.70 -10.72
CA GLU A 199 31.38 9.05 -11.00
C GLU A 199 31.35 7.66 -10.34
N ILE A 200 31.12 6.63 -11.14
CA ILE A 200 30.98 5.21 -10.77
C ILE A 200 32.18 4.70 -9.93
N PRO A 201 32.01 3.87 -8.87
CA PRO A 201 31.29 4.11 -7.63
C PRO A 201 32.23 3.90 -6.40
N THR A 202 31.82 4.34 -5.21
CA THR A 202 32.14 3.57 -4.00
C THR A 202 31.52 2.19 -4.18
N SER A 203 32.31 1.20 -4.65
CA SER A 203 31.96 -0.20 -5.00
C SER A 203 30.46 -0.46 -5.02
N ASP A 204 29.84 -0.71 -6.19
CA ASP A 204 28.38 -0.94 -6.33
C ASP A 204 27.78 -1.84 -5.24
N ASP A 205 28.57 -2.76 -4.69
CA ASP A 205 28.26 -3.59 -3.53
C ASP A 205 27.92 -2.79 -2.25
N LEU A 206 28.63 -1.71 -1.92
CA LEU A 206 28.33 -0.84 -0.78
C LEU A 206 26.99 -0.12 -0.97
N MET A 207 26.75 0.47 -2.14
CA MET A 207 25.49 1.19 -2.40
C MET A 207 24.31 0.21 -2.42
N VAL A 208 24.48 -0.96 -3.04
CA VAL A 208 23.49 -2.05 -3.01
C VAL A 208 23.16 -2.43 -1.56
N ARG A 209 24.16 -2.63 -0.70
CA ARG A 209 23.96 -2.98 0.72
C ARG A 209 23.27 -1.86 1.50
N THR A 210 23.63 -0.60 1.26
CA THR A 210 23.00 0.55 1.93
C THR A 210 21.53 0.67 1.54
N VAL A 211 21.22 0.67 0.24
CA VAL A 211 19.83 0.76 -0.23
C VAL A 211 19.02 -0.45 0.25
N PHE A 212 19.59 -1.65 0.22
CA PHE A 212 18.96 -2.86 0.76
C PHE A 212 18.59 -2.69 2.24
N ALA A 213 19.54 -2.30 3.08
CA ALA A 213 19.33 -2.16 4.52
C ALA A 213 18.27 -1.10 4.84
N VAL A 214 18.29 0.03 4.13
CA VAL A 214 17.34 1.13 4.35
C VAL A 214 15.92 0.75 3.89
N LEU A 215 15.78 0.09 2.73
CA LEU A 215 14.47 -0.43 2.30
C LEU A 215 13.96 -1.56 3.21
N GLN A 216 14.85 -2.33 3.84
CA GLN A 216 14.47 -3.32 4.84
C GLN A 216 13.92 -2.65 6.13
N MET A 217 14.53 -1.54 6.58
CA MET A 217 13.99 -0.74 7.69
C MET A 217 12.62 -0.15 7.34
N TRP A 218 12.46 0.41 6.13
CA TRP A 218 11.16 0.86 5.65
C TRP A 218 10.13 -0.27 5.64
N ASN A 219 10.48 -1.46 5.13
CA ASN A 219 9.54 -2.59 5.09
C ASN A 219 9.14 -3.03 6.51
N TYR A 220 10.06 -3.02 7.47
CA TYR A 220 9.73 -3.25 8.88
C TYR A 220 8.77 -2.18 9.42
N GLN A 221 9.02 -0.88 9.18
CA GLN A 221 8.09 0.17 9.58
C GLN A 221 6.74 0.04 8.89
N PHE A 222 6.70 -0.28 7.60
CA PHE A 222 5.45 -0.49 6.88
C PHE A 222 4.62 -1.62 7.51
N GLU A 223 5.28 -2.68 8.00
CA GLU A 223 4.61 -3.79 8.69
C GLU A 223 4.22 -3.47 10.15
N CYS A 224 4.95 -2.59 10.83
CA CYS A 224 4.76 -2.32 12.27
C CYS A 224 4.04 -1.01 12.60
N TYR A 225 4.09 -0.03 11.70
CA TYR A 225 3.56 1.31 11.91
C TYR A 225 2.10 1.35 11.44
N SER A 226 1.18 1.50 12.39
CA SER A 226 -0.26 1.57 12.14
C SER A 226 -0.92 2.60 13.04
N GLY A 227 -2.13 3.05 12.68
CA GLY A 227 -2.92 3.98 13.47
C GLY A 227 -2.98 5.39 12.87
N LEU A 228 -3.46 6.34 13.65
CA LEU A 228 -3.64 7.74 13.23
C LEU A 228 -2.34 8.40 12.76
N ASN A 229 -1.20 8.01 13.35
CA ASN A 229 0.12 8.53 12.96
C ASN A 229 0.52 8.06 11.56
N TRP A 230 0.16 6.83 11.16
CA TRP A 230 0.42 6.34 9.79
C TRP A 230 -0.30 7.20 8.74
N ALA A 231 -1.53 7.66 8.99
CA ALA A 231 -2.28 8.46 8.03
C ALA A 231 -1.60 9.80 7.69
N VAL A 232 -0.74 10.31 8.57
CA VAL A 232 0.02 11.55 8.39
C VAL A 232 1.45 11.27 7.95
N GLU A 233 2.11 10.32 8.59
CA GLU A 233 3.55 10.10 8.50
C GLU A 233 3.93 8.95 7.54
N GLY A 234 3.05 7.97 7.38
CA GLY A 234 3.23 6.85 6.45
C GLY A 234 3.43 7.27 4.99
N PRO A 235 2.68 8.25 4.46
CA PRO A 235 2.89 8.77 3.11
C PRO A 235 4.28 9.38 2.91
N ILE A 236 4.83 10.03 3.93
CA ILE A 236 6.18 10.61 3.89
C ILE A 236 7.21 9.48 3.80
N LEU A 237 7.15 8.49 4.69
CA LEU A 237 8.03 7.31 4.64
C LEU A 237 7.96 6.59 3.29
N LEU A 238 6.75 6.39 2.77
CA LEU A 238 6.54 5.75 1.49
C LEU A 238 7.14 6.58 0.35
N SER A 239 7.02 7.91 0.39
CA SER A 239 7.62 8.80 -0.61
C SER A 239 9.14 8.67 -0.64
N TYR A 240 9.79 8.61 0.52
CA TYR A 240 11.22 8.37 0.63
C TYR A 240 11.62 7.01 0.04
N ALA A 241 10.98 5.93 0.50
CA ALA A 241 11.30 4.58 0.04
C ALA A 241 11.08 4.41 -1.47
N THR A 242 9.98 4.96 -1.99
CA THR A 242 9.63 4.90 -3.41
C THR A 242 10.64 5.66 -4.25
N THR A 243 11.04 6.85 -3.79
CA THR A 243 12.07 7.65 -4.46
C THR A 243 13.39 6.89 -4.51
N LEU A 244 13.85 6.30 -3.39
CA LEU A 244 15.07 5.48 -3.38
C LEU A 244 14.97 4.25 -4.28
N ALA A 245 13.83 3.57 -4.29
CA ALA A 245 13.61 2.41 -5.16
C ALA A 245 13.72 2.79 -6.64
N MET A 246 13.14 3.94 -7.03
CA MET A 246 13.26 4.48 -8.39
C MET A 246 14.68 4.95 -8.69
N LEU A 247 15.38 5.58 -7.73
CA LEU A 247 16.78 5.98 -7.87
C LEU A 247 17.68 4.75 -8.13
N ALA A 248 17.49 3.67 -7.39
CA ALA A 248 18.21 2.41 -7.59
C ALA A 248 17.99 1.82 -9.00
N GLN A 249 16.79 1.99 -9.57
CA GLN A 249 16.52 1.56 -10.94
C GLN A 249 17.19 2.46 -11.98
N ILE A 250 17.05 3.79 -11.88
CA ILE A 250 17.63 4.70 -12.89
C ILE A 250 19.16 4.75 -12.85
N THR A 251 19.77 4.35 -11.72
CA THR A 251 21.23 4.23 -11.55
C THR A 251 21.75 2.82 -11.84
N ASN A 252 20.90 1.91 -12.34
CA ASN A 252 21.24 0.51 -12.67
C ASN A 252 21.79 -0.32 -11.48
N LEU A 253 21.46 0.06 -10.23
CA LEU A 253 21.66 -0.82 -9.08
C LEU A 253 20.70 -2.02 -9.12
N VAL A 254 19.59 -1.91 -9.83
CA VAL A 254 18.66 -3.01 -10.08
C VAL A 254 18.05 -2.89 -11.47
N GLU A 255 18.04 -3.99 -12.23
CA GLU A 255 17.31 -4.07 -13.50
C GLU A 255 15.88 -4.61 -13.28
N ILE A 256 14.92 -3.70 -13.12
CA ILE A 256 13.49 -4.03 -13.12
C ILE A 256 12.82 -3.23 -14.24
N LYS A 257 11.97 -3.90 -15.02
CA LYS A 257 11.25 -3.27 -16.13
C LYS A 257 10.27 -2.22 -15.61
N LYS A 258 10.44 -0.97 -16.05
CA LYS A 258 9.44 0.10 -15.86
C LYS A 258 8.10 -0.35 -16.46
N ASN A 259 7.09 -0.45 -15.62
CA ASN A 259 5.75 -0.94 -15.99
C ASN A 259 4.68 0.06 -15.49
N ALA A 260 3.41 -0.32 -15.58
CA ALA A 260 2.30 0.53 -15.11
C ALA A 260 2.39 0.89 -13.61
N ASP A 261 3.06 0.08 -12.79
CA ASP A 261 3.25 0.38 -11.36
C ASP A 261 4.35 1.42 -11.14
N TRP A 262 5.39 1.46 -11.98
CA TRP A 262 6.37 2.54 -11.99
C TRP A 262 5.70 3.89 -12.27
N GLN A 263 4.84 3.95 -13.30
CA GLN A 263 4.12 5.18 -13.65
C GLN A 263 3.20 5.65 -12.52
N ARG A 264 2.49 4.72 -11.86
CA ARG A 264 1.62 5.05 -10.71
C ARG A 264 2.42 5.48 -9.49
N ALA A 265 3.60 4.90 -9.27
CA ALA A 265 4.51 5.35 -8.22
C ALA A 265 4.99 6.79 -8.48
N THR A 266 5.27 7.13 -9.74
CA THR A 266 5.57 8.50 -10.18
C THR A 266 4.40 9.46 -9.91
N GLU A 267 3.17 9.07 -10.27
CA GLU A 267 1.96 9.87 -9.99
C GLU A 267 1.77 10.11 -8.48
N PHE A 268 1.96 9.07 -7.66
CA PHE A 268 1.96 9.18 -6.20
C PHE A 268 2.98 10.20 -5.71
N LEU A 269 4.24 10.11 -6.16
CA LEU A 269 5.30 11.03 -5.75
C LEU A 269 5.03 12.48 -6.16
N LEU A 270 4.46 12.71 -7.34
CA LEU A 270 4.09 14.05 -7.80
C LEU A 270 2.98 14.66 -6.93
N GLU A 271 1.99 13.87 -6.53
CA GLU A 271 0.93 14.31 -5.63
C GLU A 271 1.49 14.65 -4.24
N GLU A 272 2.33 13.78 -3.66
CA GLU A 272 2.94 14.02 -2.35
C GLU A 272 3.89 15.21 -2.37
N ALA A 273 4.67 15.40 -3.44
CA ALA A 273 5.50 16.59 -3.61
C ALA A 273 4.66 17.87 -3.65
N SER A 274 3.50 17.85 -4.31
CA SER A 274 2.58 19.00 -4.31
C SER A 274 2.08 19.33 -2.91
N LYS A 275 1.74 18.30 -2.10
CA LYS A 275 1.31 18.49 -0.71
C LYS A 275 2.42 19.04 0.16
N LEU A 276 3.62 18.46 0.08
CA LEU A 276 4.79 18.92 0.83
C LEU A 276 5.11 20.40 0.55
N ARG A 277 5.07 20.81 -0.73
CA ARG A 277 5.29 22.22 -1.13
C ARG A 277 4.23 23.18 -0.57
N ARG A 278 2.98 22.74 -0.42
CA ARG A 278 1.90 23.58 0.14
C ARG A 278 2.01 23.75 1.65
N VAL A 279 2.59 22.77 2.35
CA VAL A 279 2.78 22.79 3.80
C VAL A 279 4.04 23.57 4.19
N GLN A 280 5.05 23.62 3.32
CA GLN A 280 6.34 24.31 3.53
C GLN A 280 6.25 25.85 3.39
N GLY A 281 5.36 26.48 4.14
CA GLY A 281 5.36 27.93 4.30
C GLY A 281 6.65 28.50 4.87
N ASP A 282 7.54 27.71 5.52
CA ASP A 282 8.79 28.26 6.09
C ASP A 282 9.90 27.25 6.56
N ALA A 283 9.99 26.00 6.08
CA ALA A 283 10.97 25.03 6.64
C ALA A 283 11.70 24.10 5.62
N VAL A 284 12.99 23.89 5.90
CA VAL A 284 14.00 23.04 5.19
C VAL A 284 13.69 21.52 5.21
N ALA A 285 12.62 21.09 5.89
CA ALA A 285 12.28 19.67 6.06
C ALA A 285 12.01 19.00 4.70
N HIS A 286 12.56 17.81 4.44
CA HIS A 286 12.34 17.02 3.22
C HIS A 286 12.85 17.62 1.89
N HIS A 287 13.80 18.56 1.94
CA HIS A 287 14.45 19.09 0.73
C HIS A 287 15.06 18.00 -0.16
N SER A 288 15.73 17.03 0.45
CA SER A 288 16.34 15.90 -0.25
C SER A 288 15.29 15.02 -0.92
N LEU A 289 14.12 14.84 -0.30
CA LEU A 289 12.99 14.14 -0.92
C LEU A 289 12.48 14.87 -2.16
N LEU A 290 12.23 16.17 -2.08
CA LEU A 290 11.76 16.94 -3.24
C LEU A 290 12.76 16.92 -4.40
N LYS A 291 14.07 16.98 -4.10
CA LYS A 291 15.13 16.82 -5.10
C LYS A 291 15.14 15.42 -5.72
N GLY A 292 15.06 14.37 -4.89
CA GLY A 292 15.00 12.99 -5.33
C GLY A 292 13.79 12.74 -6.23
N ILE A 293 12.60 13.19 -5.82
CA ILE A 293 11.36 13.12 -6.61
C ILE A 293 11.55 13.79 -7.96
N THR A 294 12.13 15.00 -7.98
CA THR A 294 12.39 15.72 -9.24
C THR A 294 13.30 14.90 -10.16
N LEU A 295 14.36 14.29 -9.63
CA LEU A 295 15.29 13.48 -10.42
C LEU A 295 14.62 12.24 -11.03
N VAL A 296 13.79 11.52 -10.28
CA VAL A 296 13.13 10.29 -10.76
C VAL A 296 11.91 10.53 -11.64
N THR A 297 11.34 11.74 -11.63
CA THR A 297 10.16 12.11 -12.43
C THR A 297 10.52 12.90 -13.71
N SER A 298 11.75 13.40 -13.80
CA SER A 298 12.24 14.19 -14.95
C SER A 298 12.94 13.37 -16.03
N GLY A 299 13.08 12.05 -15.84
CA GLY A 299 13.75 11.11 -16.76
C GLY A 299 12.83 10.02 -17.26
#